data_AF-A0A6A5B521-F1
#
_entry.id   AF-A0A6A5B521-F1
#
_cell.length_a   1.000
_cell.length_b   1.000
_cell.length_c   1.000
_cell.angle_alpha   90.00
_cell.angle_beta   90.00
_cell.angle_gamma   90.00
#
_symmetry.space_group_name_H-M   'P 1'
#
loop_
_entity.id
_entity.type
_entity.pdbx_description
1 polymer ?
#
loop_
_entity_poly.entity_id
_entity_poly.type
_entity_poly.pdbx_seq_one_letter_code
_entity_poly.pdbx_strand_id
1 'polypeptide(L)'
;MRHIVANINTSLGRHLSSPEEALVYTLARSSSHETFERNLEKLTLMNSVVAVYLSHIPLKNWVTYAFPRPTFGNVTSNMSESANQWLGTELRSSDAVMLHFRYMQHLLKNINEQRYLAYLGKYVI
;
A
#
# COMPACT_ATOMS: atom_id res chain seq x y z
N MET A 1 -0.55 3.61 1.27
CA MET A 1 -1.96 3.66 1.70
C MET A 1 -2.07 4.04 3.18
N ARG A 2 -1.24 3.45 4.06
CA ARG A 2 -1.17 3.78 5.49
C ARG A 2 -1.11 5.29 5.80
N HIS A 3 -0.31 6.07 5.06
CA HIS A 3 -0.24 7.52 5.24
C HIS A 3 -1.53 8.25 4.86
N ILE A 4 -2.24 7.79 3.82
CA ILE A 4 -3.54 8.36 3.45
C ILE A 4 -4.57 8.07 4.55
N VAL A 5 -4.60 6.84 5.07
CA VAL A 5 -5.46 6.46 6.21
C VAL A 5 -5.12 7.27 7.46
N ALA A 6 -3.84 7.46 7.77
CA ALA A 6 -3.39 8.28 8.89
C ALA A 6 -3.87 9.74 8.74
N ASN A 7 -3.74 10.32 7.54
CA ASN A 7 -4.21 11.67 7.27
C ASN A 7 -5.75 11.78 7.36
N ILE A 8 -6.48 10.76 6.91
CA ILE A 8 -7.94 10.69 7.08
C ILE A 8 -8.30 10.67 8.57
N ASN A 9 -7.64 9.83 9.37
CA ASN A 9 -7.89 9.75 10.82
C ASN A 9 -7.65 11.10 11.52
N THR A 10 -6.56 11.78 11.16
CA THR A 10 -6.25 13.12 11.69
C THR A 10 -7.30 14.14 11.27
N SER A 11 -7.73 14.13 10.00
CA SER A 11 -8.74 15.05 9.46
C SER A 11 -10.12 14.84 10.10
N LEU A 12 -10.50 13.58 10.35
CA LEU A 12 -11.77 13.22 10.99
C LEU A 12 -11.78 13.44 12.52
N GLY A 13 -10.60 13.58 13.15
CA GLY A 13 -10.48 13.58 14.61
C GLY A 13 -10.81 12.24 15.27
N ARG A 14 -10.97 11.16 14.48
CA ARG A 14 -11.23 9.80 14.95
C ARG A 14 -10.58 8.78 14.03
N HIS A 15 -10.39 7.56 14.53
CA HIS A 15 -9.98 6.45 13.67
C HIS A 15 -11.14 5.95 12.79
N LEU A 16 -10.81 5.55 11.57
CA LEU A 16 -11.69 4.71 10.76
C LEU A 16 -11.97 3.40 11.52
N SER A 17 -13.23 2.97 11.46
CA SER A 17 -13.63 1.65 11.89
C SER A 17 -13.05 0.59 10.93
N SER A 18 -12.89 -0.64 11.42
CA SER A 18 -12.39 -1.76 10.60
C SER A 18 -13.09 -1.92 9.24
N PRO A 19 -14.44 -1.84 9.11
CA PRO A 19 -15.09 -1.92 7.80
C PRO A 19 -14.80 -0.71 6.90
N GLU A 20 -14.69 0.50 7.46
CA GLU A 20 -14.31 1.70 6.71
C GLU A 20 -12.89 1.56 6.15
N GLU A 21 -11.94 1.18 7.00
CA GLU A 21 -10.55 0.99 6.59
C GLU A 21 -10.43 -0.12 5.54
N ALA A 22 -11.08 -1.27 5.76
CA ALA A 22 -11.07 -2.37 4.79
C ALA A 22 -11.60 -1.94 3.42
N LEU A 23 -12.70 -1.18 3.38
CA LEU A 23 -13.28 -0.71 2.13
C LEU A 23 -12.36 0.31 1.42
N VAL A 24 -11.69 1.16 2.17
CA VAL A 24 -10.68 2.10 1.66
C VAL A 24 -9.49 1.35 1.03
N TYR A 25 -9.00 0.26 1.64
CA TYR A 25 -7.96 -0.59 1.04
C TYR A 25 -8.46 -1.32 -0.21
N THR A 26 -9.70 -1.80 -0.22
CA THR A 26 -10.31 -2.43 -1.40
C THR A 26 -10.44 -1.44 -2.55
N LEU A 27 -10.85 -0.20 -2.27
CA LEU A 27 -10.88 0.91 -3.23
C LEU A 27 -9.52 1.12 -3.88
N ALA A 28 -8.49 1.28 -3.05
CA ALA A 28 -7.12 1.52 -3.49
C ALA A 28 -6.57 0.37 -4.36
N ARG A 29 -7.03 -0.87 -4.13
CA ARG A 29 -6.64 -2.07 -4.88
C ARG A 29 -7.47 -2.32 -6.15
N SER A 30 -8.45 -1.48 -6.47
CA SER A 30 -9.31 -1.67 -7.63
C SER A 30 -8.49 -1.74 -8.93
N SER A 31 -8.69 -2.81 -9.70
CA SER A 31 -7.96 -3.10 -10.93
C SER A 31 -8.61 -2.51 -12.19
N SER A 32 -9.84 -1.99 -12.07
CA SER A 32 -10.55 -1.29 -13.15
C SER A 32 -11.29 -0.07 -12.63
N HIS A 33 -11.69 0.82 -13.54
CA HIS A 33 -12.50 1.98 -13.20
C HIS A 33 -13.88 1.57 -12.64
N GLU A 34 -14.51 0.55 -13.21
CA GLU A 34 -15.84 0.08 -12.78
C GLU A 34 -15.81 -0.51 -11.36
N THR A 35 -14.75 -1.28 -11.04
CA THR A 35 -14.59 -1.82 -9.68
C THR A 35 -14.33 -0.71 -8.66
N PHE A 36 -13.61 0.33 -9.07
CA PHE A 36 -13.40 1.52 -8.25
C PHE A 36 -14.71 2.25 -7.96
N GLU A 37 -15.49 2.59 -8.99
CA GLU A 37 -16.77 3.32 -8.83
C GLU A 37 -17.73 2.57 -7.91
N ARG A 38 -17.88 1.25 -8.10
CA ARG A 38 -18.73 0.42 -7.22
C ARG A 38 -18.29 0.44 -5.76
N ASN A 39 -16.98 0.44 -5.51
CA ASN A 39 -16.47 0.50 -4.14
C ASN A 39 -16.55 1.92 -3.56
N LEU A 40 -16.46 2.96 -4.41
CA LEU A 40 -16.64 4.35 -4.02
C LEU A 40 -18.09 4.64 -3.63
N GLU A 41 -19.06 4.12 -4.36
CA GLU A 41 -20.49 4.21 -4.01
C GLU A 41 -20.75 3.57 -2.64
N LYS A 42 -20.23 2.36 -2.40
CA LYS A 42 -20.33 1.69 -1.10
C LYS A 42 -19.70 2.52 0.03
N LEU A 43 -18.55 3.12 -0.23
CA LEU A 43 -17.89 3.97 0.76
C LEU A 43 -18.69 5.24 1.02
N THR A 44 -19.29 5.83 -0.01
CA THR A 44 -20.12 7.02 0.11
C THR A 44 -21.36 6.77 0.97
N LEU A 45 -21.99 5.60 0.81
CA LEU A 45 -23.12 5.18 1.64
C LEU A 45 -22.73 4.93 3.10
N MET A 46 -21.52 4.42 3.35
CA MET A 46 -21.04 4.11 4.70
C MET A 46 -20.49 5.35 5.42
N ASN A 47 -19.69 6.15 4.72
CA ASN A 47 -19.06 7.36 5.23
C ASN A 47 -18.73 8.32 4.08
N SER A 48 -19.68 9.22 3.81
CA SER A 48 -19.56 10.23 2.75
C SER A 48 -18.39 11.19 2.95
N VAL A 49 -18.02 11.51 4.21
CA VAL A 49 -16.90 12.42 4.51
C VAL A 49 -15.58 11.83 4.03
N VAL A 50 -15.36 10.54 4.24
CA VAL A 50 -14.16 9.84 3.77
C VAL A 50 -14.13 9.74 2.25
N ALA A 51 -15.27 9.42 1.63
CA ALA A 51 -15.39 9.38 0.18
C ALA A 51 -15.04 10.73 -0.47
N VAL A 52 -15.57 11.84 0.10
CA VAL A 52 -15.24 13.20 -0.31
C VAL A 52 -13.76 13.51 -0.07
N TYR A 53 -13.18 13.12 1.05
CA TYR A 53 -11.76 13.35 1.28
C TYR A 53 -10.90 12.65 0.21
N LEU A 54 -11.21 11.40 -0.12
CA LEU A 54 -10.48 10.62 -1.12
C LEU A 54 -10.62 11.17 -2.54
N SER A 55 -11.77 11.78 -2.90
CA SER A 55 -11.97 12.36 -4.23
C SER A 55 -11.07 13.57 -4.50
N HIS A 56 -10.57 14.24 -3.46
CA HIS A 56 -9.59 15.33 -3.58
C HIS A 56 -8.16 14.85 -3.87
N ILE A 57 -7.88 13.55 -3.72
CA ILE A 57 -6.56 12.98 -3.97
C ILE A 57 -6.52 12.43 -5.40
N PRO A 58 -5.62 12.90 -6.28
CA PRO A 58 -5.51 12.39 -7.63
C PRO A 58 -5.34 10.86 -7.66
N LEU A 59 -6.23 10.17 -8.38
CA LEU A 59 -6.30 8.69 -8.39
C LEU A 59 -4.99 8.01 -8.76
N LYS A 60 -4.24 8.62 -9.69
CA LYS A 60 -2.89 8.19 -10.11
C LYS A 60 -1.87 8.06 -8.97
N ASN A 61 -2.16 8.60 -7.79
CA ASN A 61 -1.26 8.56 -6.64
C ASN A 61 -1.54 7.38 -5.69
N TRP A 62 -2.73 6.77 -5.75
CA TRP A 62 -3.16 5.83 -4.71
C TRP A 62 -4.11 4.70 -5.16
N VAL A 63 -4.53 4.69 -6.42
CA VAL A 63 -5.42 3.64 -6.95
C VAL A 63 -4.73 2.83 -8.03
N THR A 64 -4.75 1.50 -7.89
CA THR A 64 -3.99 0.57 -8.75
C THR A 64 -4.28 0.75 -10.24
N TYR A 65 -5.55 0.81 -10.66
CA TYR A 65 -5.88 0.91 -12.09
C TYR A 65 -5.41 2.23 -12.74
N ALA A 66 -5.20 3.28 -11.94
CA ALA A 66 -4.79 4.59 -12.42
C ALA A 66 -3.26 4.75 -12.48
N PHE A 67 -2.49 3.73 -12.08
CA PHE A 67 -1.04 3.77 -12.16
C PHE A 67 -0.55 3.60 -13.60
N PRO A 68 0.43 4.40 -14.05
CA PRO A 68 0.93 4.34 -15.43
C PRO A 68 1.74 3.08 -15.73
N ARG A 69 2.12 2.30 -14.70
CA ARG A 69 2.91 1.08 -14.81
C ARG A 69 2.41 0.03 -13.82
N PRO A 70 2.59 -1.27 -14.10
CA PRO A 70 2.26 -2.33 -13.16
C PRO A 70 2.98 -2.14 -11.82
N THR A 71 2.25 -2.22 -10.71
CA THR A 71 2.80 -2.00 -9.36
C THR A 71 3.08 -3.29 -8.58
N PHE A 72 2.89 -4.46 -9.20
CA PHE A 72 3.20 -5.79 -8.63
C PHE A 72 2.73 -5.95 -7.17
N GLY A 73 1.49 -5.56 -6.88
CA GLY A 73 0.90 -5.66 -5.54
C GLY A 73 1.07 -4.42 -4.65
N ASN A 74 1.82 -3.40 -5.09
CA ASN A 74 1.94 -2.15 -4.35
C ASN A 74 0.75 -1.22 -4.60
N VAL A 75 0.15 -0.75 -3.51
CA VAL A 75 -1.07 0.09 -3.50
C VAL A 75 -0.72 1.59 -3.48
N THR A 76 0.54 1.96 -3.22
CA THR A 76 1.00 3.36 -3.32
C THR A 76 2.38 3.43 -3.93
N SER A 77 2.67 4.52 -4.65
CA SER A 77 3.98 4.77 -5.27
C SER A 77 5.14 4.98 -4.28
N ASN A 78 4.88 4.92 -2.97
CA ASN A 78 5.88 5.19 -1.94
C ASN A 78 6.76 3.98 -1.59
N MET A 79 7.23 3.28 -2.62
CA MET A 79 8.25 2.23 -2.52
C MET A 79 9.50 2.72 -1.78
N SER A 80 9.81 4.01 -1.87
CA SER A 80 10.89 4.65 -1.14
C SER A 80 10.68 4.66 0.38
N GLU A 81 9.46 4.90 0.87
CA GLU A 81 9.18 4.85 2.31
C GLU A 81 9.23 3.43 2.86
N SER A 82 8.68 2.45 2.12
CA SER A 82 8.81 1.06 2.54
C SER A 82 10.26 0.61 2.54
N ALA A 83 11.05 0.99 1.53
CA ALA A 83 12.49 0.73 1.52
C ALA A 83 13.21 1.43 2.68
N ASN A 84 12.86 2.68 3.00
CA ASN A 84 13.44 3.42 4.13
C ASN A 84 13.10 2.80 5.48
N GLN A 85 11.90 2.24 5.63
CA GLN A 85 11.50 1.53 6.85
C GLN A 85 12.19 0.17 6.96
N TRP A 86 12.43 -0.48 5.82
CA TRP A 86 12.97 -1.84 5.75
C TRP A 86 14.49 -1.91 5.87
N LEU A 87 15.19 -0.92 5.30
CA LEU A 87 16.65 -0.84 5.30
C LEU A 87 17.19 0.09 6.39
N GLY A 88 16.30 0.89 7.01
CA GLY A 88 16.56 1.64 8.22
C GLY A 88 17.77 2.58 8.17
N THR A 89 18.45 2.70 9.30
CA THR A 89 19.66 3.52 9.50
C THR A 89 20.90 2.92 8.84
N GLU A 90 20.98 1.60 8.69
CA GLU A 90 22.15 0.94 8.09
C GLU A 90 22.39 1.37 6.64
N LEU A 91 21.31 1.68 5.92
CA LEU A 91 21.37 2.18 4.56
C LEU A 91 21.90 3.62 4.48
N ARG A 92 21.53 4.46 5.45
CA ARG A 92 21.90 5.89 5.49
C ARG A 92 23.39 6.12 5.74
N SER A 93 24.07 5.16 6.36
CA SER A 93 25.51 5.20 6.64
C SER A 93 26.35 4.34 5.68
N SER A 94 25.73 3.70 4.69
CA SER A 94 26.43 2.82 3.74
C SER A 94 26.91 3.59 2.52
N ASP A 95 28.09 3.25 2.00
CA ASP A 95 28.50 3.65 0.66
C ASP A 95 27.64 2.94 -0.41
N ALA A 96 27.72 3.41 -1.66
CA ALA A 96 26.88 2.92 -2.75
C ALA A 96 27.05 1.41 -3.06
N VAL A 97 28.22 0.83 -2.80
CA VAL A 97 28.47 -0.60 -3.03
C VAL A 97 27.84 -1.42 -1.90
N MET A 98 28.05 -0.99 -0.66
CA MET A 98 27.46 -1.63 0.52
C MET A 98 25.92 -1.55 0.50
N LEU A 99 25.38 -0.42 0.03
CA LEU A 99 23.96 -0.21 -0.25
C LEU A 99 23.39 -1.32 -1.16
N HIS A 100 24.04 -1.50 -2.32
CA HIS A 100 23.62 -2.47 -3.33
C HIS A 100 23.69 -3.91 -2.78
N PHE A 101 24.77 -4.26 -2.09
CA PHE A 101 24.95 -5.59 -1.50
C PHE A 101 23.88 -5.90 -0.45
N ARG A 102 23.65 -4.99 0.51
CA ARG A 102 22.64 -5.18 1.56
C ARG A 102 21.24 -5.31 0.98
N TYR A 103 20.92 -4.51 -0.03
CA TYR A 103 19.64 -4.60 -0.73
C TYR A 103 19.43 -5.97 -1.39
N MET A 104 20.42 -6.46 -2.14
CA MET A 104 20.34 -7.77 -2.81
C MET A 104 20.28 -8.93 -1.83
N GLN A 105 21.07 -8.90 -0.76
CA GLN A 105 21.04 -9.93 0.29
C GLN A 105 19.66 -10.03 0.94
N HIS A 106 18.99 -8.89 1.14
CA HIS A 106 17.68 -8.86 1.76
C HIS A 106 16.57 -9.35 0.84
N LEU A 107 16.63 -9.00 -0.45
CA LEU A 107 15.75 -9.60 -1.48
C LEU A 107 15.86 -11.13 -1.50
N LEU A 108 17.09 -11.65 -1.46
CA LEU A 108 17.33 -13.09 -1.45
C LEU A 108 16.75 -13.78 -0.20
N LYS A 109 16.83 -13.16 0.97
CA LYS A 109 16.20 -13.67 2.20
C LYS A 109 14.68 -13.79 2.03
N ASN A 110 14.01 -12.73 1.58
CA ASN A 110 12.57 -12.74 1.38
C ASN A 110 12.11 -13.81 0.38
N ILE A 111 12.81 -13.93 -0.76
CA ILE A 111 12.48 -14.94 -1.77
C ILE A 111 12.64 -16.35 -1.18
N ASN A 112 13.69 -16.59 -0.40
CA ASN A 112 13.91 -17.87 0.26
C ASN A 112 12.84 -18.16 1.33
N GLU A 113 12.43 -17.18 2.13
CA GLU A 113 11.35 -17.33 3.10
C GLU A 113 10.02 -17.66 2.42
N GLN A 114 9.66 -16.95 1.35
CA GLN A 114 8.45 -17.26 0.58
C GLN A 114 8.50 -18.64 -0.05
N ARG A 115 9.66 -19.03 -0.60
CA ARG A 115 9.87 -20.37 -1.15
C ARG A 115 9.74 -21.45 -0.07
N TYR A 116 10.30 -21.21 1.12
CA TYR A 116 10.19 -22.12 2.25
C TYR A 116 8.73 -22.27 2.75
N LEU A 117 8.00 -21.16 2.86
CA LEU A 117 6.57 -21.19 3.21
C LEU A 117 5.72 -21.92 2.16
N ALA A 118 6.05 -21.76 0.87
CA ALA A 118 5.43 -22.49 -0.22
C ALA A 118 5.69 -24.00 -0.13
N TYR A 119 6.91 -24.43 0.22
CA TYR A 119 7.23 -25.84 0.45
C TYR A 119 6.49 -26.43 1.66
N LEU A 120 6.20 -25.62 2.69
CA LEU A 120 5.47 -26.04 3.89
C LEU A 120 3.94 -26.04 3.72
N GLY A 121 3.40 -25.70 2.54
CA GLY A 121 1.96 -25.72 2.27
C GLY A 121 1.15 -24.67 3.04
N LYS A 122 1.79 -23.67 3.64
CA LYS A 122 1.14 -22.60 4.41
C LYS A 122 0.95 -21.35 3.55
N TYR A 123 0.09 -21.41 2.54
CA TYR A 123 -0.43 -20.20 1.91
C TYR A 123 -1.63 -19.70 2.71
N VAL A 124 -1.49 -18.56 3.40
CA VAL A 124 -2.63 -17.72 3.78
C VAL A 124 -2.67 -16.61 2.74
N ILE A 125 -3.71 -16.65 1.90
CA ILE A 125 -4.03 -15.63 0.89
C ILE A 125 -4.46 -14.34 1.60
#